data_AF-A0A3G2TAS3-F1
#
_entry.id   AF-A0A3G2TAS3-F1
#
_cell.length_a   1.000
_cell.length_b   1.000
_cell.length_c   1.000
_cell.angle_alpha   90.00
_cell.angle_beta   90.00
_cell.angle_gamma   90.00
#
_symmetry.space_group_name_H-M   'P 1'
#
loop_
_entity.id
_entity.type
_entity.pdbx_description
1 polymer ?
#
loop_
_entity_poly.entity_id
_entity_poly.type
_entity_poly.pdbx_seq_one_letter_code
_entity_poly.pdbx_strand_id
1 'polypeptide(L)'
;MIKIVIVAACCLIGNVANAQQTKEQKVKELLSITGTTQMMESTFEQILSYYQSTYPDVPTEYWQKAMKLANFDQVIDQIIPVYLKHFSESEISDVIAFYKTTTGQKIIIKMPVIYQESMEIGREWGTELAKKIEKDILKEKNLTSPPSPKQRE
;
A
#
# COMPACT_ATOMS: atom_id res chain seq x y z
N MET A 1 -26.58 12.30 53.39
CA MET A 1 -26.57 12.82 52.00
C MET A 1 -25.30 12.38 51.24
N ILE A 2 -24.96 11.08 51.22
CA ILE A 2 -23.77 10.55 50.52
C ILE A 2 -24.11 9.19 49.89
N LYS A 3 -25.13 9.14 49.02
CA LYS A 3 -25.47 7.91 48.26
C LYS A 3 -25.85 8.14 46.79
N ILE A 4 -25.73 9.36 46.26
CA ILE A 4 -26.23 9.68 44.90
C ILE A 4 -25.10 10.02 43.90
N VAL A 5 -23.84 10.09 44.31
CA VAL A 5 -22.75 10.57 43.42
C VAL A 5 -22.07 9.45 42.60
N ILE A 6 -22.31 8.16 42.86
CA ILE A 6 -21.56 7.07 42.21
C ILE A 6 -22.20 6.57 40.89
N VAL A 7 -23.42 6.99 40.53
CA VAL A 7 -24.10 6.46 39.33
C VAL A 7 -23.79 7.26 38.05
N ALA A 8 -23.17 8.45 38.15
CA ALA A 8 -22.86 9.28 36.97
C ALA A 8 -21.54 8.91 36.25
N ALA A 9 -20.76 7.95 36.75
CA ALA A 9 -19.45 7.61 36.19
C ALA A 9 -19.42 6.35 35.30
N CYS A 10 -20.49 5.53 35.26
CA CYS A 10 -20.49 4.26 34.51
C CYS A 10 -21.07 4.32 33.08
N CYS A 11 -21.62 5.45 32.62
CA CYS A 11 -22.18 5.57 31.26
C CYS A 11 -21.16 5.97 30.18
N LEU A 12 -19.89 6.22 30.53
CA LEU A 12 -18.88 6.58 29.54
C LEU A 12 -18.10 5.38 28.99
N ILE A 13 -18.12 4.22 29.67
CA ILE A 13 -17.30 3.07 29.27
C ILE A 13 -17.92 2.30 28.09
N GLY A 14 -19.26 2.21 28.02
CA GLY A 14 -19.95 1.50 26.94
C GLY A 14 -19.86 2.19 25.57
N ASN A 15 -19.79 3.53 25.54
CA ASN A 15 -19.74 4.29 24.28
C ASN A 15 -18.37 4.28 23.63
N VAL A 16 -17.28 4.22 24.41
CA VAL A 16 -15.91 4.24 23.86
C VAL A 16 -15.59 2.93 23.14
N ALA A 17 -15.99 1.78 23.70
CA ALA A 17 -15.78 0.48 23.06
C ALA A 17 -16.55 0.36 21.72
N ASN A 18 -17.81 0.81 21.70
CA ASN A 18 -18.62 0.81 20.48
C ASN A 18 -18.09 1.79 19.42
N ALA A 19 -17.74 3.02 19.81
CA ALA A 19 -17.15 4.00 18.90
C ALA A 19 -15.76 3.59 18.37
N GLN A 20 -14.98 2.86 19.18
CA GLN A 20 -13.71 2.31 18.74
C GLN A 20 -13.94 1.21 17.68
N GLN A 21 -14.87 0.28 17.94
CA GLN A 21 -15.23 -0.77 17.01
C GLN A 21 -15.73 -0.22 15.66
N THR A 22 -16.49 0.88 15.66
CA THR A 22 -16.96 1.52 14.41
C THR A 22 -15.82 2.19 13.63
N LYS A 23 -14.82 2.77 14.31
CA LYS A 23 -13.63 3.35 13.65
C LYS A 23 -12.79 2.29 12.96
N GLU A 24 -12.56 1.18 13.63
CA GLU A 24 -11.78 0.06 13.09
C GLU A 24 -12.46 -0.54 11.85
N GLN A 25 -13.78 -0.73 11.90
CA GLN A 25 -14.57 -1.19 10.76
C GLN A 25 -14.46 -0.26 9.56
N LYS A 26 -14.51 1.05 9.77
CA LYS A 26 -14.32 2.05 8.69
C LYS A 26 -12.93 1.95 8.07
N VAL A 27 -11.87 1.76 8.86
CA VAL A 27 -10.53 1.57 8.30
C VAL A 27 -10.45 0.26 7.51
N LYS A 28 -11.03 -0.85 8.01
CA LYS A 28 -11.10 -2.11 7.26
C LYS A 28 -11.82 -1.95 5.93
N GLU A 29 -12.93 -1.20 5.92
CA GLU A 29 -13.64 -0.85 4.70
C GLU A 29 -12.76 -0.03 3.75
N LEU A 30 -12.09 1.02 4.25
CA LEU A 30 -11.19 1.85 3.44
C LEU A 30 -10.07 1.00 2.79
N LEU A 31 -9.45 0.09 3.54
CA LEU A 31 -8.41 -0.81 3.02
C LEU A 31 -8.95 -1.74 1.92
N SER A 32 -10.18 -2.23 2.09
CA SER A 32 -10.85 -3.07 1.10
C SER A 32 -11.21 -2.31 -0.17
N ILE A 33 -11.88 -1.15 -0.07
CA ILE A 33 -12.32 -0.39 -1.26
C ILE A 33 -11.15 0.18 -2.06
N THR A 34 -9.99 0.40 -1.42
CA THR A 34 -8.78 0.90 -2.09
C THR A 34 -7.94 -0.22 -2.70
N GLY A 35 -8.32 -1.49 -2.54
CA GLY A 35 -7.62 -2.63 -3.11
C GLY A 35 -6.45 -3.14 -2.26
N THR A 36 -6.26 -2.63 -1.04
CA THR A 36 -5.11 -3.00 -0.20
C THR A 36 -5.18 -4.47 0.21
N THR A 37 -6.37 -4.97 0.57
CA THR A 37 -6.57 -6.39 0.92
C THR A 37 -6.24 -7.30 -0.26
N GLN A 38 -6.75 -6.98 -1.44
CA GLN A 38 -6.52 -7.75 -2.67
C GLN A 38 -5.04 -7.74 -3.08
N MET A 39 -4.33 -6.65 -2.84
CA MET A 39 -2.88 -6.57 -3.05
C MET A 39 -2.11 -7.50 -2.10
N MET A 40 -2.51 -7.58 -0.83
CA MET A 40 -1.91 -8.53 0.12
C MET A 40 -2.18 -9.98 -0.31
N GLU A 41 -3.41 -10.29 -0.72
CA GLU A 41 -3.80 -11.61 -1.24
C GLU A 41 -2.97 -12.00 -2.46
N SER A 42 -2.87 -11.11 -3.46
CA SER A 42 -2.05 -11.37 -4.66
C SER A 42 -0.58 -11.55 -4.34
N THR A 43 -0.04 -10.79 -3.38
CA THR A 43 1.35 -10.96 -2.93
C THR A 43 1.56 -12.33 -2.29
N PHE A 44 0.63 -12.78 -1.46
CA PHE A 44 0.68 -14.09 -0.84
C PHE A 44 0.57 -15.22 -1.88
N GLU A 45 -0.33 -15.09 -2.86
CA GLU A 45 -0.46 -16.04 -3.96
C GLU A 45 0.84 -16.15 -4.78
N GLN A 46 1.52 -15.04 -5.03
CA GLN A 46 2.82 -15.04 -5.71
C GLN A 46 3.89 -15.77 -4.89
N ILE A 47 3.94 -15.55 -3.58
CA ILE A 47 4.85 -16.26 -2.67
C ILE A 47 4.58 -17.77 -2.74
N LEU A 48 3.31 -18.18 -2.62
CA LEU A 48 2.95 -19.60 -2.72
C LEU A 48 3.29 -20.19 -4.08
N SER A 49 3.00 -19.48 -5.17
CA SER A 49 3.28 -19.92 -6.54
C SER A 49 4.78 -20.13 -6.77
N TYR A 50 5.62 -19.25 -6.22
CA TYR A 50 7.07 -19.39 -6.25
C TYR A 50 7.52 -20.69 -5.55
N TYR A 51 7.04 -20.95 -4.34
CA TYR A 51 7.39 -22.16 -3.60
C TYR A 51 6.86 -23.42 -4.27
N GLN A 52 5.64 -23.39 -4.80
CA GLN A 52 5.06 -24.51 -5.55
C GLN A 52 5.88 -24.86 -6.79
N SER A 53 6.38 -23.84 -7.51
CA SER A 53 7.24 -24.03 -8.67
C SER A 53 8.63 -24.55 -8.30
N THR A 54 9.14 -24.16 -7.13
CA THR A 54 10.47 -24.57 -6.64
C THR A 54 10.47 -25.98 -6.05
N TYR A 55 9.34 -26.44 -5.49
CA TYR A 55 9.20 -27.73 -4.81
C TYR A 55 8.06 -28.56 -5.44
N PRO A 56 8.21 -29.03 -6.70
CA PRO A 56 7.14 -29.70 -7.43
C PRO A 56 6.73 -31.06 -6.85
N ASP A 57 7.61 -31.70 -6.06
CA ASP A 57 7.35 -33.00 -5.44
C ASP A 57 6.47 -32.91 -4.18
N VAL A 58 6.18 -31.69 -3.69
CA VAL A 58 5.32 -31.48 -2.53
C VAL A 58 3.85 -31.69 -2.91
N PRO A 59 3.10 -32.55 -2.20
CA PRO A 59 1.70 -32.87 -2.54
C PRO A 59 0.78 -31.65 -2.55
N THR A 60 -0.22 -31.69 -3.44
CA THR A 60 -1.26 -30.65 -3.55
C THR A 60 -1.97 -30.37 -2.24
N GLU A 61 -2.17 -31.37 -1.37
CA GLU A 61 -2.80 -31.19 -0.06
C GLU A 61 -2.00 -30.25 0.86
N TYR A 62 -0.66 -30.22 0.73
CA TYR A 62 0.15 -29.28 1.50
C TYR A 62 -0.13 -27.85 1.03
N TRP A 63 -0.17 -27.60 -0.27
CA TRP A 63 -0.42 -26.26 -0.81
C TRP A 63 -1.81 -25.74 -0.44
N GLN A 64 -2.82 -26.60 -0.39
CA GLN A 64 -4.15 -26.25 0.12
C GLN A 64 -4.16 -25.83 1.60
N LYS A 65 -3.33 -26.48 2.42
CA LYS A 65 -3.13 -26.08 3.82
C LYS A 65 -2.30 -24.79 3.92
N ALA A 66 -1.29 -24.65 3.06
CA ALA A 66 -0.42 -23.48 3.00
C ALA A 66 -1.21 -22.20 2.72
N MET A 67 -2.23 -22.26 1.85
CA MET A 67 -3.14 -21.13 1.61
C MET A 67 -3.82 -20.59 2.89
N LYS A 68 -4.00 -21.43 3.91
CA LYS A 68 -4.61 -21.05 5.18
C LYS A 68 -3.59 -20.50 6.20
N LEU A 69 -2.31 -20.49 5.87
CA LEU A 69 -1.27 -19.92 6.74
C LEU A 69 -1.31 -18.39 6.75
N ALA A 70 -1.84 -17.77 5.70
CA ALA A 70 -2.06 -16.33 5.70
C ALA A 70 -3.17 -15.95 6.66
N ASN A 71 -2.83 -15.11 7.64
CA ASN A 71 -3.81 -14.43 8.47
C ASN A 71 -3.82 -12.94 8.09
N PHE A 72 -4.60 -12.60 7.06
CA PHE A 72 -4.70 -11.22 6.59
C PHE A 72 -5.34 -10.30 7.63
N ASP A 73 -6.29 -10.81 8.43
CA ASP A 73 -6.91 -10.04 9.50
C ASP A 73 -5.88 -9.58 10.54
N GLN A 74 -4.92 -10.42 10.90
CA GLN A 74 -3.84 -10.05 11.82
C GLN A 74 -2.98 -8.88 11.31
N VAL A 75 -2.74 -8.82 9.99
CA VAL A 75 -1.98 -7.72 9.37
C VAL A 75 -2.84 -6.47 9.31
N ILE A 76 -4.10 -6.60 8.90
CA ILE A 76 -5.07 -5.50 8.87
C ILE A 76 -5.21 -4.87 10.25
N ASP A 77 -5.36 -5.66 11.31
CA ASP A 77 -5.49 -5.18 12.68
C ASP A 77 -4.27 -4.36 13.15
N GLN A 78 -3.07 -4.65 12.63
CA GLN A 78 -1.86 -3.86 12.87
C GLN A 78 -1.79 -2.57 12.04
N ILE A 79 -2.43 -2.53 10.87
CA ILE A 79 -2.48 -1.35 10.00
C ILE A 79 -3.49 -0.32 10.52
N ILE A 80 -4.60 -0.77 11.10
CA ILE A 80 -5.65 0.11 11.63
C ILE A 80 -5.13 1.26 12.51
N PRO A 81 -4.31 1.01 13.55
CA PRO A 81 -3.80 2.10 14.40
C PRO A 81 -2.92 3.10 13.64
N VAL A 82 -2.30 2.70 12.52
CA VAL A 82 -1.54 3.62 11.66
C VAL A 82 -2.49 4.64 11.02
N TYR A 83 -3.62 4.20 10.47
CA TYR A 83 -4.62 5.11 9.91
C TYR A 83 -5.24 6.00 10.99
N LEU A 84 -5.62 5.43 12.13
CA LEU A 84 -6.25 6.19 13.22
C LEU A 84 -5.31 7.19 13.90
N LYS A 85 -4.00 7.06 13.70
CA LYS A 85 -3.00 8.06 14.13
C LYS A 85 -2.98 9.29 13.21
N HIS A 86 -3.32 9.13 11.93
CA HIS A 86 -3.16 10.17 10.91
C HIS A 86 -4.48 10.77 10.44
N PHE A 87 -5.59 10.07 10.61
CA PHE A 87 -6.91 10.50 10.18
C PHE A 87 -7.93 10.36 11.31
N SER A 88 -8.79 11.36 11.42
CA SER A 88 -10.01 11.27 12.22
C SER A 88 -11.01 10.30 11.59
N GLU A 89 -11.95 9.82 12.39
CA GLU A 89 -13.03 8.96 11.90
C GLU A 89 -13.89 9.64 10.81
N SER A 90 -14.12 10.94 10.94
CA SER A 90 -14.85 11.72 9.94
C SER A 90 -14.10 11.78 8.62
N GLU A 91 -12.79 12.05 8.65
CA GLU A 91 -11.97 12.08 7.43
C GLU A 91 -11.90 10.71 6.75
N ILE A 92 -11.77 9.63 7.52
CA ILE A 92 -11.87 8.26 6.97
C ILE A 92 -13.23 8.04 6.31
N SER A 93 -14.31 8.53 6.92
CA SER A 93 -15.67 8.41 6.36
C SER A 93 -15.81 9.20 5.05
N ASP A 94 -15.24 10.40 4.98
CA ASP A 94 -15.25 11.25 3.78
C ASP A 94 -14.47 10.61 2.63
N VAL A 95 -13.30 10.03 2.94
CA VAL A 95 -12.46 9.31 1.96
C VAL A 95 -13.19 8.07 1.44
N ILE A 96 -13.85 7.30 2.32
CA ILE A 96 -14.69 6.16 1.90
C ILE A 96 -15.81 6.61 0.97
N ALA A 97 -16.52 7.68 1.34
CA ALA A 97 -17.61 8.22 0.53
C ALA A 97 -17.13 8.64 -0.86
N PHE A 98 -15.96 9.28 -0.95
CA PHE A 98 -15.35 9.63 -2.22
C PHE A 98 -15.01 8.39 -3.06
N TYR A 99 -14.32 7.40 -2.49
CA TYR A 99 -13.92 6.20 -3.22
C TYR A 99 -15.11 5.34 -3.65
N LYS A 100 -16.28 5.43 -3.00
CA LYS A 100 -17.51 4.78 -3.45
C LYS A 100 -18.14 5.42 -4.70
N THR A 101 -17.73 6.63 -5.08
CA THR A 101 -18.23 7.27 -6.31
C THR A 101 -17.61 6.64 -7.57
N THR A 102 -18.28 6.80 -8.72
CA THR A 102 -17.73 6.39 -10.03
C THR A 102 -16.35 7.03 -10.30
N THR A 103 -16.17 8.29 -9.94
CA THR A 103 -14.88 8.98 -10.11
C THR A 103 -13.82 8.47 -9.15
N GLY A 104 -14.17 8.22 -7.89
CA GLY A 104 -13.26 7.66 -6.89
C GLY A 104 -12.77 6.26 -7.28
N GLN A 105 -13.66 5.39 -7.73
CA GLN A 105 -13.28 4.08 -8.29
C GLN A 105 -12.39 4.20 -9.54
N LYS A 106 -12.68 5.17 -10.42
CA LYS A 106 -11.84 5.45 -11.59
C LYS A 106 -10.41 5.86 -11.19
N ILE A 107 -10.23 6.62 -10.11
CA ILE A 107 -8.91 6.97 -9.57
C ILE A 107 -8.16 5.71 -9.15
N ILE A 108 -8.77 4.79 -8.39
CA ILE A 108 -8.13 3.53 -7.97
C ILE A 108 -7.63 2.74 -9.19
N ILE A 109 -8.45 2.65 -10.24
CA ILE A 109 -8.11 1.89 -11.45
C ILE A 109 -7.04 2.60 -12.31
N LYS A 110 -7.10 3.93 -12.43
CA LYS A 110 -6.29 4.68 -13.39
C LYS A 110 -5.00 5.25 -12.84
N MET A 111 -4.87 5.47 -11.52
CA MET A 111 -3.64 6.00 -10.93
C MET A 111 -2.40 5.13 -11.19
N PRO A 112 -2.45 3.80 -11.11
CA PRO A 112 -1.30 2.96 -11.46
C PRO A 112 -0.87 3.14 -12.92
N VAL A 113 -1.82 3.25 -13.85
CA VAL A 113 -1.57 3.46 -15.28
C VAL A 113 -0.93 4.83 -15.52
N ILE A 114 -1.51 5.88 -14.93
CA ILE A 114 -0.98 7.25 -15.03
C ILE A 114 0.44 7.31 -14.47
N TYR A 115 0.70 6.64 -13.34
CA TYR A 115 2.02 6.58 -12.75
C TYR A 115 3.03 5.88 -13.68
N GLN A 116 2.66 4.75 -14.27
CA GLN A 116 3.49 4.02 -15.23
C GLN A 116 3.82 4.87 -16.47
N GLU A 117 2.82 5.52 -17.06
CA GLU A 117 3.01 6.42 -18.21
C GLU A 117 3.91 7.61 -17.85
N SER A 118 3.72 8.18 -16.65
CA SER A 118 4.53 9.29 -16.15
C SER A 118 6.00 8.88 -15.93
N MET A 119 6.24 7.67 -15.44
CA MET A 119 7.60 7.14 -15.29
C MET A 119 8.31 6.98 -16.64
N GLU A 120 7.60 6.53 -17.67
CA GLU A 120 8.18 6.37 -19.00
C GLU A 120 8.61 7.71 -19.59
N ILE A 121 7.75 8.74 -19.47
CA ILE A 121 8.09 10.11 -19.86
C ILE A 121 9.34 10.60 -19.11
N GLY A 122 9.41 10.37 -17.80
CA GLY A 122 10.57 10.73 -16.98
C GLY A 122 11.86 10.02 -17.42
N ARG A 123 11.76 8.75 -17.80
CA ARG A 123 12.88 7.94 -18.31
C ARG A 123 13.41 8.49 -19.64
N GLU A 124 12.50 8.83 -20.56
CA GLU A 124 12.86 9.44 -21.84
C GLU A 124 13.54 10.79 -21.64
N TRP A 125 12.93 11.67 -20.84
CA TRP A 125 13.51 12.97 -20.51
C TRP A 125 14.90 12.84 -19.88
N GLY A 126 15.08 11.94 -18.92
CA GLY A 126 16.35 11.70 -18.26
C GLY A 126 17.43 11.18 -19.22
N THR A 127 17.05 10.31 -20.17
CA THR A 127 17.94 9.81 -21.22
C THR A 127 18.41 10.94 -22.13
N GLU A 128 17.50 11.81 -22.56
CA GLU A 128 17.85 12.96 -23.42
C GLU A 128 18.69 13.99 -22.68
N LEU A 129 18.43 14.23 -21.39
CA LEU A 129 19.26 15.07 -20.55
C LEU A 129 20.69 14.50 -20.42
N ALA A 130 20.81 13.21 -20.16
CA ALA A 130 22.12 12.54 -20.04
C ALA A 130 22.95 12.67 -21.32
N LYS A 131 22.33 12.47 -22.50
CA LYS A 131 22.99 12.69 -23.80
C LYS A 131 23.49 14.12 -23.99
N LYS A 132 22.70 15.12 -23.57
CA LYS A 132 23.09 16.53 -23.65
C LYS A 132 24.27 16.83 -22.73
N ILE A 133 24.21 16.38 -21.47
CA ILE A 133 25.29 16.53 -20.49
C ILE A 133 26.57 15.87 -21.01
N GLU A 134 26.49 14.65 -21.53
CA GLU A 134 27.64 13.94 -22.10
C GLU A 134 28.25 14.73 -23.26
N LYS A 135 27.42 15.20 -24.20
CA LYS A 135 27.88 16.04 -25.32
C LYS A 135 28.59 17.32 -24.84
N ASP A 136 28.06 17.99 -23.82
CA ASP A 136 28.65 19.20 -23.27
C ASP A 136 29.99 18.91 -22.57
N ILE A 137 30.08 17.82 -21.79
CA ILE A 137 31.33 17.37 -21.17
C ILE A 137 32.38 17.04 -22.25
N LEU A 138 32.00 16.32 -23.30
CA LEU A 138 32.91 15.98 -24.39
C LEU A 138 33.45 17.24 -25.07
N LYS A 139 32.57 18.22 -25.34
CA LYS A 139 32.97 19.51 -25.90
C LYS A 139 33.93 20.27 -24.98
N GLU A 140 33.61 20.38 -23.69
CA GLU A 140 34.45 21.06 -22.70
C GLU A 140 35.84 20.41 -22.56
N LYS A 141 35.90 19.09 -22.68
CA LYS A 141 37.14 18.31 -22.60
C LYS A 141 37.86 18.16 -23.94
N ASN A 142 37.34 18.72 -25.03
CA ASN A 142 37.82 18.49 -26.40
C ASN A 142 37.95 17.00 -26.77
N LEU A 143 37.01 16.18 -26.30
CA LEU A 143 36.93 14.75 -26.56
C LEU A 143 35.89 14.47 -27.66
N THR A 144 36.17 13.48 -28.50
CA THR A 144 35.24 13.02 -29.56
C THR A 144 34.38 11.84 -29.14
N SER A 145 34.74 11.19 -28.01
CA SER A 145 34.02 10.04 -27.44
C SER A 145 34.24 9.96 -25.93
N PRO A 146 33.31 9.35 -25.18
CA PRO A 146 33.47 9.14 -23.75
C PRO A 146 34.74 8.34 -23.44
N PRO A 147 35.50 8.69 -22.38
CA PRO A 147 36.64 7.89 -21.97
C PRO A 147 36.17 6.48 -21.60
N SER A 148 36.98 5.47 -21.90
CA SER A 148 36.71 4.10 -21.48
C SER A 148 36.45 4.06 -19.97
N PRO A 149 35.43 3.32 -19.50
CA PRO A 149 35.22 3.15 -18.07
C PRO A 149 36.53 2.70 -17.44
N LYS A 150 37.04 3.46 -16.46
CA LYS A 150 38.15 2.97 -15.65
C LYS A 150 37.69 1.63 -15.07
N GLN A 151 38.38 0.55 -15.40
CA GLN A 151 38.21 -0.71 -14.70
C GLN A 151 38.42 -0.37 -13.23
N ARG A 152 37.40 -0.61 -12.39
CA ARG A 152 37.57 -0.54 -10.95
C ARG A 152 38.53 -1.68 -10.61
N GLU A 153 39.80 -1.35 -10.40
CA GLU A 153 40.78 -2.22 -9.74
C GLU A 153 40.33 -2.52 -8.31
#